data_AF-A0A450TQ18-F1
#
_entry.id   AF-A0A450TQ18-F1
#
_cell.length_a   1.000
_cell.length_b   1.000
_cell.length_c   1.000
_cell.angle_alpha   90.00
_cell.angle_beta   90.00
_cell.angle_gamma   90.00
#
_symmetry.space_group_name_H-M   'P 1'
#
loop_
_entity.id
_entity.type
_entity.pdbx_description
1 polymer ?
#
loop_
_entity_poly.entity_id
_entity_poly.type
_entity_poly.pdbx_seq_one_letter_code
_entity_poly.pdbx_strand_id
1 'polypeptide(L)'
;MSHDQNFKNLILDYPPESLAFFAREEADAIPPTAKITPVRQEQLQDRLGEHFRELDTPLLVEFPEGEREAVLFIMEEETTARHFSIHRLAHYCLDLAELPDTERVVPVAIFLRPGDYPRSLNLGTARKTYLGFQFLTADLGTIPATEHIDSRNIVARINLPNMRYDPERRVEICLRAQEGLAELEPDPNKRIKYIDFILRYANLNESEQAQYEERLQHSSYREVIMGPVQQAIENSLQQG
;
A
#
# COMPACT_ATOMS: atom_id res chain seq x y z
N MET A 1 -1.38 3.90 -15.86
CA MET A 1 -1.16 2.79 -14.89
C MET A 1 -2.43 2.54 -14.07
N SER A 2 -2.79 1.30 -13.77
CA SER A 2 -3.86 0.99 -12.81
C SER A 2 -3.44 1.38 -11.39
N HIS A 3 -4.39 1.73 -10.52
CA HIS A 3 -4.12 2.00 -9.10
C HIS A 3 -3.42 0.81 -8.43
N ASP A 4 -3.85 -0.39 -8.81
CA ASP A 4 -3.21 -1.67 -8.48
C ASP A 4 -1.69 -1.65 -8.61
N GLN A 5 -1.20 -1.36 -9.81
CA GLN A 5 0.23 -1.37 -10.07
C GLN A 5 1.01 -0.32 -9.25
N ASN A 6 0.39 0.82 -8.96
CA ASN A 6 1.01 1.88 -8.19
C ASN A 6 1.30 1.46 -6.74
N PHE A 7 0.38 0.74 -6.09
CA PHE A 7 0.60 0.24 -4.73
C PHE A 7 1.49 -0.99 -4.67
N LYS A 8 1.40 -1.90 -5.64
CA LYS A 8 2.37 -2.99 -5.74
C LYS A 8 3.79 -2.45 -5.78
N ASN A 9 4.00 -1.46 -6.65
CA ASN A 9 5.26 -0.76 -6.76
C ASN A 9 5.70 -0.13 -5.42
N LEU A 10 4.77 0.49 -4.69
CA LEU A 10 5.04 1.07 -3.37
C LEU A 10 5.48 0.02 -2.36
N ILE A 11 4.79 -1.12 -2.31
CA ILE A 11 5.10 -2.25 -1.41
C ILE A 11 6.46 -2.85 -1.75
N LEU A 12 6.76 -3.02 -3.03
CA LEU A 12 8.03 -3.58 -3.50
C LEU A 12 9.22 -2.63 -3.29
N ASP A 13 9.00 -1.31 -3.43
CA ASP A 13 10.05 -0.32 -3.22
C ASP A 13 10.35 -0.06 -1.74
N TYR A 14 9.35 -0.24 -0.86
CA TYR A 14 9.45 -0.03 0.60
C TYR A 14 8.83 -1.18 1.42
N PRO A 15 9.36 -2.41 1.36
CA PRO A 15 8.74 -3.56 2.02
C PRO A 15 8.63 -3.43 3.56
N PRO A 16 9.69 -3.02 4.29
CA PRO A 16 9.60 -2.86 5.75
C PRO A 16 8.60 -1.78 6.17
N GLU A 17 8.59 -0.64 5.49
CA GLU A 17 7.70 0.46 5.78
C GLU A 17 6.24 0.12 5.45
N SER A 18 6.02 -0.70 4.42
CA SER A 18 4.70 -1.21 4.07
C SER A 18 4.15 -2.14 5.15
N LEU A 19 4.99 -3.06 5.66
CA LEU A 19 4.62 -3.91 6.80
C LEU A 19 4.29 -3.07 8.04
N ALA A 20 5.17 -2.13 8.41
CA ALA A 20 4.97 -1.27 9.58
C ALA A 20 3.73 -0.37 9.49
N PHE A 21 3.27 -0.05 8.28
CA PHE A 21 2.09 0.80 8.07
C PHE A 21 0.79 -0.01 7.91
N PHE A 22 0.77 -1.01 7.04
CA PHE A 22 -0.45 -1.75 6.70
C PHE A 22 -0.70 -2.97 7.60
N ALA A 23 0.33 -3.49 8.27
CA ALA A 23 0.29 -4.70 9.10
C ALA A 23 0.99 -4.49 10.44
N ARG A 24 0.76 -3.34 11.08
CA ARG A 24 1.51 -2.88 12.27
C ARG A 24 1.67 -3.94 13.35
N GLU A 25 0.57 -4.61 13.72
CA GLU A 25 0.58 -5.60 14.80
C GLU A 25 1.56 -6.75 14.53
N GLU A 26 1.69 -7.18 13.28
CA GLU A 26 2.63 -8.23 12.87
C GLU A 26 4.04 -7.67 12.69
N ALA A 27 4.16 -6.45 12.16
CA ALA A 27 5.44 -5.78 11.97
C ALA A 27 6.20 -5.54 13.29
N ASP A 28 5.48 -5.29 14.40
CA ASP A 28 6.07 -5.13 15.73
C ASP A 28 6.76 -6.41 16.24
N ALA A 29 6.36 -7.58 15.73
CA ALA A 29 6.98 -8.87 16.04
C ALA A 29 8.20 -9.19 15.14
N ILE A 30 8.41 -8.45 14.05
CA ILE A 30 9.51 -8.67 13.12
C ILE A 30 10.79 -8.01 13.67
N PRO A 31 11.85 -8.78 13.99
CA PRO A 31 13.09 -8.19 14.46
C PRO A 31 13.78 -7.40 13.33
N PRO A 32 14.55 -6.34 13.63
CA PRO A 32 15.26 -5.55 12.62
C PRO A 32 16.26 -6.34 11.76
N THR A 33 16.66 -7.53 12.23
CA THR A 33 17.56 -8.45 11.53
C THR A 33 16.84 -9.42 10.59
N ALA A 34 15.50 -9.44 10.60
CA ALA A 34 14.74 -10.25 9.66
C ALA A 34 14.95 -9.75 8.23
N LYS A 35 15.00 -10.68 7.29
CA LYS A 35 15.17 -10.37 5.88
C LYS A 35 13.79 -10.37 5.22
N ILE A 36 13.41 -9.24 4.65
CA ILE A 36 12.13 -9.06 3.97
C ILE A 36 12.39 -9.04 2.47
N THR A 37 11.83 -10.00 1.74
CA THR A 37 11.98 -10.11 0.28
C THR A 37 10.66 -10.33 -0.42
N PRO A 38 10.39 -9.68 -1.55
CA PRO A 38 9.26 -10.02 -2.40
C PRO A 38 9.34 -11.48 -2.88
N VAL A 39 8.23 -12.21 -2.83
CA VAL A 39 8.13 -13.53 -3.43
C VAL A 39 8.00 -13.36 -4.94
N ARG A 40 8.87 -14.04 -5.71
CA ARG A 40 8.90 -13.88 -7.17
C ARG A 40 7.66 -14.51 -7.79
N GLN A 41 7.06 -13.82 -8.76
CA GLN A 41 5.89 -14.31 -9.49
C GLN A 41 6.15 -15.66 -10.18
N GLU A 42 7.35 -15.89 -10.70
CA GLU A 42 7.75 -17.16 -11.31
C GLU A 42 7.72 -18.33 -10.31
N GLN A 43 8.19 -18.11 -9.07
CA GLN A 43 8.12 -19.13 -8.02
C GLN A 43 6.68 -19.47 -7.63
N LEU A 44 5.80 -18.47 -7.69
CA LEU A 44 4.37 -18.65 -7.42
C LEU A 44 3.68 -19.33 -8.61
N GLN A 45 3.99 -18.99 -9.86
CA GLN A 45 3.44 -19.66 -11.04
C GLN A 45 3.88 -21.13 -11.14
N ASP A 46 5.17 -21.41 -10.94
CA ASP A 46 5.72 -22.77 -10.99
C ASP A 46 5.12 -23.70 -9.91
N ARG A 47 4.61 -23.13 -8.81
CA ARG A 47 4.06 -23.88 -7.67
C ARG A 47 2.53 -23.88 -7.61
N LEU A 48 1.88 -22.79 -8.01
CA LEU A 48 0.43 -22.57 -7.89
C LEU A 48 -0.33 -22.78 -9.20
N GLY A 49 0.38 -22.98 -10.33
CA GLY A 49 -0.22 -23.30 -11.62
C GLY A 49 -1.21 -22.24 -12.12
N GLU A 50 -2.39 -22.67 -12.59
CA GLU A 50 -3.42 -21.81 -13.17
C GLU A 50 -4.17 -20.92 -12.14
N HIS A 51 -3.91 -21.09 -10.84
CA HIS A 51 -4.52 -20.28 -9.78
C HIS A 51 -3.75 -18.97 -9.52
N PHE A 52 -2.56 -18.83 -10.09
CA PHE A 52 -1.80 -17.59 -10.05
C PHE A 52 -2.50 -16.50 -10.88
N ARG A 53 -2.90 -15.39 -10.25
CA ARG A 53 -3.27 -14.18 -10.97
C ARG A 53 -2.35 -13.05 -10.53
N GLU A 54 -1.88 -12.27 -11.51
CA GLU A 54 -0.83 -11.22 -11.47
C GLU A 54 -0.93 -10.13 -10.38
N LEU A 55 -1.92 -10.17 -9.48
CA LEU A 55 -2.40 -8.98 -8.77
C LEU A 55 -1.97 -8.83 -7.29
N ASP A 56 -1.35 -9.83 -6.69
CA ASP A 56 -0.96 -9.77 -5.27
C ASP A 56 0.55 -9.53 -5.06
N THR A 57 0.93 -8.85 -3.96
CA THR A 57 2.33 -8.58 -3.59
C THR A 57 2.72 -9.32 -2.31
N PRO A 58 2.99 -10.63 -2.39
CA PRO A 58 3.52 -11.38 -1.26
C PRO A 58 4.95 -10.94 -0.90
N LEU A 59 5.17 -10.66 0.37
CA LEU A 59 6.48 -10.46 0.98
C LEU A 59 6.79 -11.68 1.86
N LEU A 60 8.00 -12.22 1.74
CA LEU A 60 8.53 -13.24 2.63
C LEU A 60 9.40 -12.58 3.69
N VAL A 61 9.12 -12.86 4.95
CA VAL A 61 9.90 -12.44 6.12
C VAL A 61 10.65 -13.67 6.65
N GLU A 62 11.97 -13.63 6.53
CA GLU A 62 12.86 -14.69 7.05
C GLU A 62 13.48 -14.24 8.38
N PHE A 63 13.15 -14.93 9.47
CA PHE A 63 13.70 -14.68 10.80
C PHE A 63 15.11 -15.27 10.93
N PRO A 64 15.98 -14.72 11.80
CA PRO A 64 17.33 -15.24 12.01
C PRO A 64 17.38 -16.71 12.45
N GLU A 65 16.34 -17.18 13.14
CA GLU A 65 16.22 -18.55 13.64
C GLU A 65 15.76 -19.56 12.56
N GLY A 66 15.54 -19.10 11.32
CA GLY A 66 15.12 -19.92 10.19
C GLY A 66 13.62 -20.06 10.01
N GLU A 67 12.81 -19.54 10.95
CA GLU A 67 11.36 -19.41 10.79
C GLU A 67 11.02 -18.47 9.63
N ARG A 68 9.96 -18.78 8.88
CA ARG A 68 9.47 -17.95 7.79
C ARG A 68 8.01 -17.58 7.99
N GLU A 69 7.71 -16.33 7.66
CA GLU A 69 6.37 -15.79 7.63
C GLU A 69 6.12 -15.16 6.26
N ALA A 70 5.07 -15.60 5.57
CA ALA A 70 4.63 -15.00 4.33
C ALA A 70 3.54 -13.96 4.63
N VAL A 71 3.82 -12.70 4.33
CA VAL A 71 2.83 -11.62 4.45
C VAL A 71 2.29 -11.32 3.05
N LEU A 72 1.00 -11.55 2.86
CA LEU A 72 0.32 -11.31 1.59
C LEU A 72 -0.41 -9.98 1.65
N PHE A 73 0.03 -9.03 0.82
CA PHE A 73 -0.72 -7.81 0.57
C PHE A 73 -1.61 -8.00 -0.65
N ILE A 74 -2.91 -7.93 -0.42
CA ILE A 74 -3.92 -7.74 -1.46
C ILE A 74 -4.40 -6.30 -1.40
N MET A 75 -4.44 -5.63 -2.54
CA MET A 75 -5.07 -4.33 -2.62
C MET A 75 -6.39 -4.43 -3.38
N GLU A 76 -7.41 -3.75 -2.86
CA GLU A 76 -8.69 -3.61 -3.53
C GLU A 76 -9.02 -2.13 -3.74
N GLU A 77 -9.28 -1.79 -5.00
CA GLU A 77 -9.88 -0.51 -5.38
C GLU A 77 -11.36 -0.77 -5.71
N GLU A 78 -12.26 -0.52 -4.76
CA GLU A 78 -13.54 0.18 -4.95
C GLU A 78 -14.51 -0.07 -3.78
N THR A 79 -15.11 1.04 -3.35
CA THR A 79 -16.13 1.29 -2.30
C THR A 79 -17.46 0.53 -2.43
N THR A 80 -17.50 -0.62 -3.09
CA THR A 80 -18.63 -1.54 -3.00
C THR A 80 -18.12 -2.97 -3.01
N ALA A 81 -18.65 -3.80 -2.11
CA ALA A 81 -18.34 -5.21 -1.86
C ALA A 81 -18.40 -6.18 -3.08
N ARG A 82 -18.46 -5.68 -4.31
CA ARG A 82 -18.62 -6.48 -5.52
C ARG A 82 -17.32 -7.10 -6.03
N HIS A 83 -16.15 -6.53 -5.71
CA HIS A 83 -14.87 -7.00 -6.27
C HIS A 83 -13.95 -7.69 -5.25
N PHE A 84 -14.03 -7.31 -3.97
CA PHE A 84 -13.36 -8.04 -2.90
C PHE A 84 -14.01 -9.41 -2.69
N SER A 85 -13.20 -10.45 -2.71
CA SER A 85 -13.63 -11.79 -2.38
C SER A 85 -12.78 -12.34 -1.26
N ILE A 86 -13.36 -12.42 -0.05
CA ILE A 86 -12.73 -13.06 1.10
C ILE A 86 -12.40 -14.54 0.80
N HIS A 87 -13.19 -15.20 -0.06
CA HIS A 87 -12.89 -16.54 -0.52
C HIS A 87 -11.62 -16.57 -1.38
N ARG A 88 -11.47 -15.61 -2.30
CA ARG A 88 -10.26 -15.50 -3.14
C ARG A 88 -9.02 -15.27 -2.27
N LEU A 89 -9.10 -14.34 -1.32
CA LEU A 89 -8.01 -14.09 -0.37
C LEU A 89 -7.68 -15.35 0.45
N ALA A 90 -8.69 -16.07 0.96
CA ALA A 90 -8.47 -17.32 1.70
C ALA A 90 -7.82 -18.40 0.83
N HIS A 91 -8.23 -18.56 -0.43
CA HIS A 91 -7.59 -19.49 -1.36
C HIS A 91 -6.11 -19.15 -1.58
N TYR A 92 -5.77 -17.87 -1.79
CA TYR A 92 -4.38 -17.45 -1.91
C TYR A 92 -3.55 -17.74 -0.67
N CYS A 93 -4.11 -17.56 0.52
CA CYS A 93 -3.40 -17.90 1.75
C CYS A 93 -3.13 -19.40 1.88
N LEU A 94 -4.09 -20.24 1.47
CA LEU A 94 -3.91 -21.69 1.48
C LEU A 94 -2.83 -22.11 0.48
N ASP A 95 -2.87 -21.54 -0.72
CA ASP A 95 -1.88 -21.74 -1.77
C ASP A 95 -0.46 -21.34 -1.30
N LEU A 96 -0.32 -20.17 -0.65
CA LEU A 96 0.96 -19.73 -0.08
C LEU A 96 1.44 -20.60 1.07
N ALA A 97 0.53 -21.16 1.87
CA ALA A 97 0.88 -22.07 2.96
C ALA A 97 1.48 -23.41 2.46
N GLU A 98 1.33 -23.74 1.16
CA GLU A 98 2.01 -24.89 0.55
C GLU A 98 3.47 -24.60 0.18
N LEU A 99 3.92 -23.34 0.25
CA LEU A 99 5.32 -23.00 0.01
C LEU A 99 6.22 -23.69 1.07
N PRO A 100 7.36 -24.26 0.67
CA PRO A 100 8.26 -24.96 1.59
C PRO A 100 8.67 -24.07 2.77
N ASP A 101 8.63 -24.67 3.97
CA ASP A 101 8.99 -24.04 5.24
C ASP A 101 8.18 -22.76 5.57
N THR A 102 6.99 -22.59 4.99
CA THR A 102 6.09 -21.47 5.29
C THR A 102 5.06 -21.91 6.33
N GLU A 103 5.27 -21.53 7.59
CA GLU A 103 4.40 -21.94 8.70
C GLU A 103 3.38 -20.87 9.10
N ARG A 104 3.59 -19.62 8.64
CA ARG A 104 2.75 -18.46 8.97
C ARG A 104 2.39 -17.69 7.71
N VAL A 105 1.10 -17.43 7.53
CA VAL A 105 0.58 -16.58 6.47
C VAL A 105 -0.26 -15.46 7.07
N VAL A 106 0.15 -14.21 6.85
CA VAL A 106 -0.58 -13.02 7.28
C VAL A 106 -1.26 -12.37 6.07
N PRO A 107 -2.58 -12.49 5.94
CA PRO A 107 -3.33 -11.77 4.92
C PRO A 107 -3.60 -10.33 5.33
N VAL A 108 -3.26 -9.39 4.46
CA VAL A 108 -3.53 -7.96 4.61
C VAL A 108 -4.30 -7.47 3.39
N ALA A 109 -5.48 -6.90 3.61
CA ALA A 109 -6.26 -6.23 2.58
C ALA A 109 -6.17 -4.71 2.74
N ILE A 110 -5.69 -4.00 1.71
CA ILE A 110 -5.61 -2.54 1.69
C ILE A 110 -6.80 -2.00 0.91
N PHE A 111 -7.59 -1.13 1.55
CA PHE A 111 -8.75 -0.48 0.94
C PHE A 111 -8.54 1.03 0.87
N LEU A 112 -8.63 1.59 -0.34
CA LEU A 112 -8.50 3.04 -0.57
C LEU A 112 -9.65 3.84 0.02
N ARG A 113 -10.84 3.26 0.06
CA ARG A 113 -12.06 3.91 0.55
C ARG A 113 -12.77 2.99 1.55
N PRO A 114 -13.37 3.54 2.62
CA PRO A 114 -14.11 2.75 3.58
C PRO A 114 -15.31 2.09 2.89
N GLY A 115 -15.60 0.84 3.23
CA GLY A 115 -16.72 0.10 2.66
C GLY A 115 -17.26 -0.95 3.62
N ASP A 116 -18.37 -1.57 3.23
CA ASP A 116 -18.91 -2.75 3.90
C ASP A 116 -18.40 -4.00 3.18
N TYR A 117 -17.74 -4.89 3.90
CA TYR A 117 -17.19 -6.14 3.39
C TYR A 117 -17.07 -7.15 4.53
N PRO A 118 -17.13 -8.47 4.25
CA PRO A 118 -17.00 -9.48 5.28
C PRO A 118 -15.59 -9.40 5.91
N ARG A 119 -15.52 -9.25 7.23
CA ARG A 119 -14.25 -9.23 7.99
C ARG A 119 -13.73 -10.61 8.38
N SER A 120 -14.56 -11.64 8.20
CA SER A 120 -14.20 -13.02 8.50
C SER A 120 -15.02 -13.98 7.66
N LEU A 121 -14.46 -15.15 7.37
CA LEU A 121 -15.13 -16.25 6.71
C LEU A 121 -15.18 -17.43 7.68
N ASN A 122 -16.38 -17.92 7.96
CA ASN A 122 -16.60 -19.11 8.79
C ASN A 122 -17.36 -20.16 7.98
N LEU A 123 -16.70 -21.26 7.65
CA LEU A 123 -17.29 -22.40 6.97
C LEU A 123 -17.51 -23.54 7.96
N GLY A 124 -18.76 -23.98 8.07
CA GLY A 124 -19.18 -24.89 9.11
C GLY A 124 -20.58 -25.43 8.93
N THR A 125 -21.00 -26.22 9.91
CA THR A 125 -22.40 -26.57 10.14
C THR A 125 -22.96 -25.64 11.23
N ALA A 126 -24.28 -25.73 11.49
CA ALA A 126 -24.89 -25.03 12.62
C ALA A 126 -24.30 -25.39 14.00
N ARG A 127 -23.50 -26.47 14.11
CA ARG A 127 -22.92 -26.94 15.37
C ARG A 127 -21.41 -26.78 15.47
N LYS A 128 -20.70 -26.58 14.35
CA LYS A 128 -19.24 -26.62 14.33
C LYS A 128 -18.67 -25.86 13.13
N THR A 129 -17.66 -25.04 13.38
CA THR A 129 -16.79 -24.43 12.35
C THR A 129 -15.66 -25.38 12.01
N TYR A 130 -15.42 -25.60 10.71
CA TYR A 130 -14.31 -26.40 10.20
C TYR A 130 -13.18 -25.53 9.64
N LEU A 131 -13.52 -24.35 9.09
CA LEU A 131 -12.56 -23.36 8.63
C LEU A 131 -13.02 -21.99 9.10
N GLY A 132 -12.16 -21.33 9.87
CA GLY A 132 -12.27 -19.91 10.20
C GLY A 132 -11.14 -19.17 9.51
N PHE A 133 -11.45 -18.03 8.90
CA PHE A 133 -10.49 -17.21 8.21
C PHE A 133 -10.70 -15.74 8.57
N GLN A 134 -9.59 -15.07 8.90
CA GLN A 134 -9.51 -13.66 9.27
C GLN A 134 -8.34 -13.03 8.53
N PHE A 135 -8.38 -11.71 8.40
CA PHE A 135 -7.35 -10.94 7.73
C PHE A 135 -7.25 -9.54 8.33
N LEU A 136 -6.08 -8.93 8.16
CA LEU A 136 -5.84 -7.54 8.54
C LEU A 136 -6.42 -6.60 7.48
N THR A 137 -6.93 -5.46 7.92
CA THR A 137 -7.53 -4.46 7.04
C THR A 137 -6.83 -3.13 7.22
N ALA A 138 -6.33 -2.55 6.13
CA ALA A 138 -5.84 -1.19 6.07
C ALA A 138 -6.83 -0.32 5.29
N ASP A 139 -7.86 0.19 5.98
CA ASP A 139 -8.86 1.11 5.43
C ASP A 139 -8.31 2.54 5.43
N LEU A 140 -7.61 2.95 4.36
CA LEU A 140 -6.90 4.23 4.32
C LEU A 140 -7.82 5.41 4.58
N GLY A 141 -8.99 5.45 3.94
CA GLY A 141 -9.96 6.52 4.15
C GLY A 141 -10.58 6.59 5.56
N THR A 142 -10.24 5.67 6.47
CA THR A 142 -10.62 5.77 7.90
C THR A 142 -9.49 6.30 8.78
N ILE A 143 -8.23 6.23 8.31
CA ILE A 143 -7.03 6.64 9.03
C ILE A 143 -6.94 8.17 8.99
N PRO A 144 -6.84 8.88 10.13
CA PRO A 144 -6.68 10.34 10.12
C PRO A 144 -5.32 10.74 9.54
N ALA A 145 -5.29 11.54 8.48
CA ALA A 145 -4.04 11.98 7.85
C ALA A 145 -3.13 12.73 8.84
N THR A 146 -3.72 13.48 9.77
CA THR A 146 -3.00 14.24 10.80
C THR A 146 -2.10 13.40 11.69
N GLU A 147 -2.41 12.12 11.89
CA GLU A 147 -1.58 11.21 12.69
C GLU A 147 -0.28 10.83 11.97
N HIS A 148 -0.22 11.06 10.65
CA HIS A 148 0.88 10.63 9.80
C HIS A 148 1.61 11.78 9.07
N ILE A 149 1.15 13.04 9.22
CA ILE A 149 1.77 14.21 8.56
C ILE A 149 3.26 14.33 8.88
N ASP A 150 3.69 13.94 10.08
CA ASP A 150 5.11 13.98 10.49
C ASP A 150 5.71 12.57 10.67
N SER A 151 5.08 11.56 10.07
CA SER A 151 5.57 10.19 10.15
C SER A 151 6.93 10.05 9.48
N ARG A 152 7.80 9.22 10.07
CA ARG A 152 9.06 8.77 9.47
C ARG A 152 8.89 7.58 8.52
N ASN A 153 7.68 7.03 8.42
CA ASN A 153 7.35 5.96 7.50
C ASN A 153 6.98 6.56 6.14
N ILE A 154 7.81 6.30 5.12
CA ILE A 154 7.62 6.86 3.77
C ILE A 154 6.32 6.41 3.12
N VAL A 155 5.90 5.16 3.34
CA VAL A 155 4.65 4.61 2.81
C VAL A 155 3.45 5.34 3.40
N ALA A 156 3.49 5.66 4.70
CA ALA A 156 2.47 6.48 5.34
C ALA A 156 2.44 7.91 4.77
N ARG A 157 3.61 8.54 4.53
CA ARG A 157 3.72 9.90 3.96
C ARG A 157 3.19 9.97 2.54
N ILE A 158 3.54 9.01 1.68
CA ILE A 158 3.04 8.92 0.30
C ILE A 158 1.52 8.70 0.27
N ASN A 159 0.97 8.00 1.26
CA ASN A 159 -0.46 7.70 1.36
C ASN A 159 -1.33 8.78 2.02
N LEU A 160 -0.77 9.90 2.47
CA LEU A 160 -1.58 10.98 3.07
C LEU A 160 -2.80 11.41 2.22
N PRO A 161 -2.73 11.50 0.86
CA PRO A 161 -3.90 11.82 0.04
C PRO A 161 -5.02 10.77 0.08
N ASN A 162 -4.70 9.53 0.42
CA ASN A 162 -5.65 8.41 0.56
C ASN A 162 -6.26 8.31 1.97
N MET A 163 -5.77 9.11 2.91
CA MET A 163 -6.24 9.13 4.30
C MET A 163 -7.42 10.06 4.50
N ARG A 164 -8.04 10.01 5.68
CA ARG A 164 -9.13 10.91 6.09
C ARG A 164 -8.60 12.30 6.45
N TYR A 165 -9.12 13.33 5.79
CA TYR A 165 -8.90 14.74 6.11
C TYR A 165 -10.09 15.59 5.65
N ASP A 166 -10.23 16.79 6.20
CA ASP A 166 -11.23 17.76 5.75
C ASP A 166 -10.91 18.21 4.32
N PRO A 167 -11.89 18.26 3.38
CA PRO A 167 -11.63 18.61 1.98
C PRO A 167 -10.86 19.93 1.80
N GLU A 168 -11.07 20.91 2.67
CA GLU A 168 -10.39 22.22 2.65
C GLU A 168 -8.87 22.10 2.88
N ARG A 169 -8.41 20.99 3.48
CA ARG A 169 -6.99 20.71 3.73
C ARG A 169 -6.33 19.91 2.61
N ARG A 170 -7.03 19.56 1.54
CA ARG A 170 -6.48 18.72 0.46
C ARG A 170 -5.16 19.24 -0.11
N VAL A 171 -5.07 20.55 -0.36
CA VAL A 171 -3.84 21.22 -0.82
C VAL A 171 -2.70 21.08 0.18
N GLU A 172 -3.00 21.27 1.48
CA GLU A 172 -2.02 21.10 2.56
C GLU A 172 -1.53 19.65 2.62
N ILE A 173 -2.46 18.69 2.59
CA ILE A 173 -2.15 17.25 2.64
C ILE A 173 -1.28 16.83 1.45
N CYS A 174 -1.61 17.29 0.24
CA CYS A 174 -0.82 17.02 -0.95
C CYS A 174 0.62 17.56 -0.79
N LEU A 175 0.77 18.80 -0.33
CA LEU A 175 2.09 19.39 -0.10
C LEU A 175 2.86 18.62 0.98
N ARG A 176 2.24 18.30 2.13
CA ARG A 176 2.89 17.54 3.22
C ARG A 176 3.31 16.14 2.78
N ALA A 177 2.55 15.50 1.89
CA ALA A 177 2.94 14.21 1.31
C ALA A 177 4.23 14.34 0.49
N GLN A 178 4.32 15.35 -0.37
CA GLN A 178 5.50 15.56 -1.21
C GLN A 178 6.72 16.04 -0.42
N GLU A 179 6.53 16.88 0.60
CA GLU A 179 7.60 17.26 1.52
C GLU A 179 8.17 16.03 2.23
N GLY A 180 7.29 15.12 2.68
CA GLY A 180 7.71 13.86 3.30
C GLY A 180 8.45 12.95 2.34
N LEU A 181 7.98 12.87 1.09
CA LEU A 181 8.69 12.13 0.04
C LEU A 181 10.07 12.73 -0.26
N ALA A 182 10.18 14.05 -0.36
CA ALA A 182 11.45 14.74 -0.59
C ALA A 182 12.42 14.56 0.59
N GLU A 183 11.91 14.53 1.81
CA GLU A 183 12.68 14.30 3.04
C GLU A 183 13.18 12.85 3.16
N LEU A 184 12.31 11.87 2.90
CA LEU A 184 12.56 10.47 3.23
C LEU A 184 13.16 9.64 2.09
N GLU A 185 12.87 9.97 0.82
CA GLU A 185 13.39 9.22 -0.33
C GLU A 185 14.64 9.90 -0.88
N PRO A 186 15.83 9.28 -0.89
CA PRO A 186 17.02 9.87 -1.51
C PRO A 186 17.09 9.71 -3.05
N ASP A 187 16.46 8.69 -3.65
CA ASP A 187 16.51 8.38 -5.08
C ASP A 187 15.62 9.32 -5.90
N PRO A 188 16.20 10.14 -6.80
CA PRO A 188 15.43 11.05 -7.66
C PRO A 188 14.40 10.35 -8.55
N ASN A 189 14.68 9.13 -9.03
CA ASN A 189 13.76 8.40 -9.90
C ASN A 189 12.52 7.93 -9.12
N LYS A 190 12.73 7.45 -7.88
CA LYS A 190 11.61 7.12 -6.98
C LYS A 190 10.82 8.35 -6.59
N ARG A 191 11.47 9.50 -6.35
CA ARG A 191 10.77 10.77 -6.12
C ARG A 191 9.84 11.14 -7.27
N ILE A 192 10.32 11.09 -8.52
CA ILE A 192 9.49 11.37 -9.70
C ILE A 192 8.27 10.43 -9.75
N LYS A 193 8.52 9.12 -9.59
CA LYS A 193 7.47 8.09 -9.57
C LYS A 193 6.40 8.36 -8.51
N TYR A 194 6.79 8.69 -7.29
CA TYR A 194 5.84 8.87 -6.18
C TYR A 194 5.26 10.28 -6.08
N ILE A 195 5.85 11.28 -6.73
CA ILE A 195 5.20 12.59 -6.93
C ILE A 195 3.98 12.44 -7.82
N ASP A 196 4.11 11.71 -8.95
CA ASP A 196 2.97 11.38 -9.82
C ASP A 196 1.87 10.63 -9.05
N PHE A 197 2.26 9.64 -8.25
CA PHE A 197 1.35 8.93 -7.34
C PHE A 197 0.58 9.92 -6.45
N ILE A 198 1.28 10.76 -5.69
CA ILE A 198 0.67 11.69 -4.73
C ILE A 198 -0.31 12.63 -5.44
N LEU A 199 0.10 13.24 -6.55
CA LEU A 199 -0.74 14.18 -7.31
C LEU A 199 -2.00 13.50 -7.83
N ARG A 200 -1.86 12.28 -8.37
CA ARG A 200 -2.98 11.50 -8.90
C ARG A 200 -4.02 11.18 -7.83
N TYR A 201 -3.59 10.77 -6.63
CA TYR A 201 -4.51 10.45 -5.55
C TYR A 201 -5.05 11.70 -4.82
N ALA A 202 -4.28 12.78 -4.77
CA ALA A 202 -4.77 14.06 -4.27
C ALA A 202 -5.88 14.61 -5.16
N ASN A 203 -5.78 14.40 -6.49
CA ASN A 203 -6.80 14.80 -7.48
C ASN A 203 -7.24 16.27 -7.29
N LEU A 204 -6.26 17.16 -7.21
CA LEU A 204 -6.48 18.59 -7.04
C LEU A 204 -7.23 19.15 -8.26
N ASN A 205 -8.25 19.97 -8.03
CA ASN A 205 -8.85 20.76 -9.10
C ASN A 205 -7.97 21.95 -9.51
N GLU A 206 -8.31 22.66 -10.58
CA GLU A 206 -7.51 23.79 -11.09
C GLU A 206 -7.21 24.88 -10.04
N SER A 207 -8.19 25.22 -9.19
CA SER A 207 -8.00 26.22 -8.13
C SER A 207 -7.09 25.68 -7.01
N GLU A 208 -7.27 24.42 -6.63
CA GLU A 208 -6.42 23.74 -5.66
C GLU A 208 -4.98 23.59 -6.18
N GLN A 209 -4.81 23.34 -7.48
CA GLN A 209 -3.51 23.25 -8.15
C GLN A 209 -2.77 24.59 -8.09
N ALA A 210 -3.44 25.71 -8.40
CA ALA A 210 -2.84 27.03 -8.29
C ALA A 210 -2.43 27.38 -6.84
N GLN A 211 -3.27 27.04 -5.86
CA GLN A 211 -2.94 27.20 -4.44
C GLN A 211 -1.76 26.33 -4.01
N TYR A 212 -1.69 25.10 -4.51
CA TYR A 212 -0.59 24.18 -4.25
C TYR A 212 0.74 24.75 -4.80
N GLU A 213 0.74 25.26 -6.04
CA GLU A 213 1.91 25.87 -6.66
C GLU A 213 2.39 27.12 -5.90
N GLU A 214 1.47 27.97 -5.46
CA GLU A 214 1.80 29.13 -4.61
C GLU A 214 2.45 28.69 -3.29
N ARG A 215 1.87 27.72 -2.58
CA ARG A 215 2.44 27.22 -1.32
C ARG A 215 3.79 26.53 -1.52
N LEU A 216 3.97 25.81 -2.63
CA LEU A 216 5.23 25.13 -2.95
C LEU A 216 6.39 26.13 -3.09
N GLN A 217 6.15 27.36 -3.56
CA GLN A 217 7.18 28.40 -3.65
C GLN A 217 7.79 28.75 -2.28
N HIS A 218 7.02 28.55 -1.20
CA HIS A 218 7.43 28.82 0.17
C HIS A 218 7.94 27.56 0.92
N SER A 219 7.90 26.38 0.30
CA SER A 219 8.41 25.15 0.92
C SER A 219 9.94 25.12 0.93
N SER A 220 10.53 24.63 2.02
CA SER A 220 11.97 24.36 2.11
C SER A 220 12.43 23.25 1.15
N TYR A 221 11.50 22.44 0.64
CA TYR A 221 11.79 21.33 -0.29
C TYR A 221 11.53 21.69 -1.76
N ARG A 222 11.24 22.97 -2.05
CA ARG A 222 10.88 23.45 -3.40
C ARG A 222 11.80 22.94 -4.50
N GLU A 223 13.12 23.07 -4.33
CA GLU A 223 14.10 22.69 -5.36
C GLU A 223 14.06 21.19 -5.68
N VAL A 224 13.76 20.36 -4.67
CA VAL A 224 13.67 18.91 -4.80
C VAL A 224 12.34 18.49 -5.45
N ILE A 225 11.27 19.22 -5.17
CA ILE A 225 9.90 18.88 -5.62
C ILE A 225 9.61 19.42 -7.03
N MET A 226 10.01 20.65 -7.34
CA MET A 226 9.59 21.36 -8.55
C MET A 226 9.95 20.64 -9.85
N GLY A 227 11.20 20.18 -10.00
CA GLY A 227 11.65 19.52 -11.24
C GLY A 227 10.85 18.25 -11.55
N PRO A 228 10.75 17.31 -10.58
CA PRO A 228 9.90 16.14 -10.72
C PRO A 228 8.42 16.43 -10.95
N VAL A 229 7.83 17.43 -10.30
CA VAL A 229 6.43 17.83 -10.50
C VAL A 229 6.20 18.30 -11.94
N GLN A 230 7.10 19.12 -12.47
CA GLN A 230 6.99 19.64 -13.83
C GLN A 230 7.05 18.50 -14.86
N GLN A 231 7.95 17.54 -14.65
CA GLN A 231 8.04 16.33 -15.47
C GLN A 231 6.79 15.44 -15.38
N ALA A 232 6.20 15.28 -14.18
CA ALA A 232 4.97 14.51 -14.00
C ALA A 232 3.78 15.15 -14.73
N ILE A 233 3.63 16.48 -14.64
CA ILE A 233 2.58 17.24 -15.35
C ILE A 233 2.74 17.13 -16.87
N GLU A 234 3.96 17.29 -17.39
CA GLU A 234 4.25 17.15 -18.83
C GLU A 234 3.92 15.74 -19.35
N ASN A 235 4.29 14.70 -18.60
CA ASN A 235 3.98 13.31 -18.97
C ASN A 235 2.47 13.02 -18.92
N SER A 236 1.74 13.66 -17.99
CA SER A 236 0.28 13.54 -17.86
C SER A 236 -0.44 14.11 -19.08
N LEU A 237 0.02 15.27 -19.58
CA LEU A 237 -0.54 15.95 -20.74
C LEU A 237 -0.26 15.24 -22.07
N GLN A 238 0.83 14.45 -22.16
CA GLN A 238 1.14 13.65 -23.34
C GLN A 238 0.38 12.32 -23.43
N GLN A 239 -0.22 11.88 -22.31
CA GLN A 239 -0.96 10.62 -22.22
C GLN A 239 -2.50 10.80 -22.20
N GLY A 240 -2.99 12.05 -22.21
CA GLY A 240 -4.40 12.41 -22.36
C GLY A 240 -4.79 12.68 -23.80
#